data_AF-A0A2U9K570-F1
#
_entry.id   AF-A0A2U9K570-F1
#
_cell.length_a   1.000
_cell.length_b   1.000
_cell.length_c   1.000
_cell.angle_alpha   90.00
_cell.angle_beta   90.00
_cell.angle_gamma   90.00
#
_symmetry.space_group_name_H-M   'P 1'
#
loop_
_entity.id
_entity.type
_entity.pdbx_description
1 polymer ?
#
loop_
_entity_poly.entity_id
_entity_poly.type
_entity_poly.pdbx_seq_one_letter_code
_entity_poly.pdbx_strand_id
1 'polypeptide(L)' 'VRIARKTRGSTGQVPLQLLEMRLDNVLFQLGMASTIPAARQLVNHRHILVNNCIVDIPSYRCKPKDIITARNRPTSCNAL' A
#
# COMPACT_ATOMS: atom_id res chain seq x y z
N VAL A 1 11.68 2.80 13.66
CA VAL A 1 13.14 2.50 13.74
C VAL A 1 13.47 1.11 14.29
N ARG A 2 12.81 0.61 15.33
CA ARG A 2 13.19 -0.65 16.03
C ARG A 2 13.15 -1.95 15.18
N ILE A 3 12.29 -2.02 14.16
CA ILE A 3 12.11 -3.22 13.32
C ILE A 3 13.25 -3.39 12.32
N ALA A 4 13.73 -2.30 11.71
CA ALA A 4 14.83 -2.35 10.76
C ALA A 4 16.13 -2.86 11.41
N ARG A 5 16.39 -2.45 12.67
CA ARG A 5 17.55 -2.93 13.45
C ARG A 5 17.52 -4.44 13.76
N LYS A 6 16.35 -5.08 13.75
CA LYS A 6 16.19 -6.52 14.02
C LYS A 6 16.35 -7.39 12.77
N THR A 7 16.30 -6.80 11.58
CA THR A 7 16.38 -7.56 10.33
C THR A 7 17.85 -7.61 9.90
N ARG A 8 18.40 -8.82 9.69
CA ARG A 8 19.79 -9.01 9.25
C ARG A 8 19.91 -8.55 7.79
N GLY A 9 20.31 -7.31 7.57
CA GLY A 9 20.55 -6.71 6.26
C GLY A 9 21.28 -5.37 6.39
N SER A 10 21.80 -4.84 5.28
CA SER A 10 22.52 -3.56 5.24
C SER A 10 21.69 -2.47 5.93
N THR A 11 22.24 -1.86 6.98
CA THR A 11 21.52 -0.97 7.93
C THR A 11 20.75 0.18 7.25
N GLY A 12 21.16 0.60 6.05
CA GLY A 12 20.49 1.63 5.26
C GLY A 12 19.41 1.13 4.28
N GLN A 13 19.47 -0.11 3.81
CA GLN A 13 18.54 -0.64 2.79
C GLN A 13 17.23 -1.14 3.41
N VAL A 14 17.31 -1.79 4.57
CA VAL A 14 16.15 -2.36 5.27
C VAL A 14 15.09 -1.30 5.63
N PRO A 15 15.44 -0.11 6.20
CA PRO A 15 14.45 0.91 6.50
C PRO A 15 13.72 1.43 5.26
N LEU A 16 14.44 1.62 4.15
CA LEU A 16 13.88 2.10 2.89
C LEU A 16 12.93 1.08 2.29
N GLN A 17 13.35 -0.18 2.23
CA GLN A 17 12.51 -1.28 1.77
C GLN A 17 11.22 -1.41 2.59
N LEU A 18 11.29 -1.22 3.92
CA LEU A 18 10.11 -1.25 4.78
C LEU A 18 9.13 -0.10 4.52
N LEU A 19 9.60 1.04 4.01
CA LEU A 19 8.74 2.16 3.60
C LEU A 19 8.13 1.90 2.23
N GLU A 20 8.89 1.32 1.31
CA GLU A 20 8.43 1.00 -0.04
C GLU A 20 7.31 -0.05 -0.05
N MET A 21 7.38 -1.03 0.87
CA MET A 21 6.40 -2.11 1.00
C MET A 21 5.05 -1.67 1.59
N ARG A 22 4.86 -0.39 1.93
CA ARG A 22 3.58 0.09 2.47
C ARG A 22 2.53 0.20 1.37
N LEU A 23 1.30 -0.19 1.67
CA LEU A 23 0.19 -0.15 0.72
C LEU A 23 -0.01 1.26 0.13
N ASP A 24 0.13 2.33 0.91
CA ASP A 24 0.03 3.71 0.38
C ASP A 24 1.11 4.03 -0.66
N ASN A 25 2.33 3.53 -0.47
CA ASN A 25 3.42 3.72 -1.42
C ASN A 25 3.28 2.82 -2.65
N VAL A 26 2.83 1.58 -2.46
CA VAL A 26 2.58 0.64 -3.55
C VAL A 26 1.49 1.17 -4.48
N LEU A 27 0.38 1.70 -3.95
CA LEU A 27 -0.69 2.29 -4.75
C LEU A 27 -0.23 3.51 -5.56
N PHE A 28 0.62 4.34 -4.96
CA PHE A 28 1.24 5.48 -5.65
C PHE A 28 2.19 5.02 -6.76
N GLN A 29 3.07 4.05 -6.49
CA GLN A 29 3.97 3.49 -7.52
C GLN A 29 3.24 2.76 -8.64
N LEU A 30 2.10 2.11 -8.36
CA LEU A 30 1.26 1.45 -9.36
C LEU A 30 0.43 2.44 -10.19
N GLY A 31 0.46 3.74 -9.87
CA GLY A 31 -0.33 4.77 -10.56
C GLY A 31 -1.84 4.70 -10.26
N MET A 32 -2.27 3.91 -9.26
CA MET A 32 -3.67 3.86 -8.83
C MET A 32 -4.10 5.12 -8.07
N ALA A 33 -3.15 5.96 -7.67
CA ALA A 33 -3.41 7.25 -7.05
C ALA A 33 -2.34 8.25 -7.49
N SER A 34 -2.76 9.46 -7.86
CA SER A 34 -1.86 10.53 -8.30
C SER A 34 -1.01 11.11 -7.15
N THR A 35 -1.46 10.94 -5.88
CA THR A 35 -0.74 11.42 -4.70
C THR A 35 -0.82 10.43 -3.54
N ILE A 36 0.19 10.42 -2.65
CA ILE A 36 0.18 9.62 -1.40
C ILE A 36 -1.07 9.88 -0.54
N PRO A 37 -1.53 11.12 -0.29
CA PRO A 37 -2.77 11.34 0.45
C PRO A 37 -4.02 10.78 -0.26
N ALA A 38 -4.09 10.84 -1.59
CA ALA A 38 -5.17 10.21 -2.34
C ALA A 38 -5.16 8.67 -2.18
N ALA A 39 -3.99 8.04 -2.23
CA ALA A 39 -3.85 6.60 -1.96
C ALA A 39 -4.39 6.23 -0.57
N ARG A 40 -4.07 7.05 0.44
CA ARG A 40 -4.58 6.85 1.81
C ARG A 40 -6.09 7.00 1.90
N GLN A 41 -6.68 7.96 1.17
CA GLN A 41 -8.14 8.08 1.08
C GLN A 41 -8.77 6.83 0.47
N LEU A 42 -8.23 6.34 -0.66
CA LEU A 42 -8.74 5.15 -1.32
C LEU A 42 -8.74 3.93 -0.39
N VAL A 43 -7.66 3.75 0.38
CA VAL A 43 -7.54 2.68 1.38
C VAL A 43 -8.53 2.89 2.52
N ASN A 44 -8.54 4.07 3.17
CA ASN A 44 -9.44 4.37 4.29
C ASN A 44 -10.92 4.20 3.93
N HIS A 45 -11.30 4.54 2.70
CA HIS A 45 -12.66 4.39 2.18
C HIS A 45 -12.98 2.97 1.65
N ARG A 46 -12.08 1.99 1.85
CA ARG A 46 -12.27 0.58 1.48
C ARG A 46 -12.48 0.37 -0.02
N HIS A 47 -11.81 1.17 -0.86
CA HIS A 47 -11.81 0.99 -2.32
C HIS A 47 -10.81 -0.07 -2.79
N ILE A 48 -9.84 -0.44 -1.94
CA ILE A 48 -8.77 -1.37 -2.29
C ILE A 48 -9.00 -2.73 -1.65
N LEU A 49 -8.69 -3.77 -2.41
CA LEU A 49 -8.70 -5.17 -2.01
C LEU A 49 -7.28 -5.71 -2.16
N VAL A 50 -6.78 -6.41 -1.14
CA VAL A 50 -5.50 -7.12 -1.18
C VAL A 50 -5.78 -8.60 -0.99
N ASN A 51 -5.38 -9.45 -1.94
CA ASN A 51 -5.67 -10.88 -1.94
C ASN A 51 -7.16 -11.18 -1.72
N ASN A 52 -8.03 -10.43 -2.40
CA ASN A 52 -9.50 -10.48 -2.29
C ASN A 52 -10.08 -10.07 -0.92
N CYS A 53 -9.24 -9.63 0.03
CA CYS A 53 -9.66 -9.13 1.33
C CYS A 53 -9.67 -7.59 1.34
N ILE A 54 -10.63 -7.01 2.07
CA ILE A 54 -10.74 -5.55 2.24
C ILE A 54 -9.65 -5.10 3.20
N VAL A 55 -8.79 -4.18 2.75
CA VAL A 55 -7.77 -3.55 3.59
C VAL A 55 -8.06 -2.06 3.69
N ASP A 56 -8.27 -1.58 4.92
CA ASP A 56 -8.51 -0.17 5.25
C ASP A 56 -7.34 0.49 5.99
N ILE A 57 -6.21 -0.21 6.10
CA ILE A 57 -5.02 0.28 6.79
C ILE A 57 -3.95 0.65 5.75
N PRO A 58 -3.64 1.95 5.54
CA PRO A 58 -2.64 2.38 4.55
C PRO A 58 -1.22 1.92 4.91
N SER A 59 -0.92 1.75 6.20
CA SER A 59 0.35 1.20 6.69
C SER A 59 0.46 -0.33 6.56
N TYR A 60 -0.48 -0.99 5.90
CA TYR A 60 -0.38 -2.41 5.60
C TYR A 60 0.91 -2.70 4.84
N ARG A 61 1.65 -3.72 5.28
CA ARG A 61 2.89 -4.14 4.64
C ARG A 61 2.57 -5.20 3.59
N CYS A 62 2.62 -4.78 2.33
CA CYS A 62 2.46 -5.67 1.20
C CYS A 62 3.65 -6.63 1.15
N LYS A 63 3.37 -7.89 0.90
CA LYS A 63 4.37 -8.90 0.58
C LYS A 63 4.51 -9.01 -0.93
N PRO A 64 5.71 -9.38 -1.42
CA PRO A 64 5.85 -9.74 -2.81
C PRO A 64 4.88 -10.89 -3.13
N LYS A 65 4.18 -10.81 -4.28
CA LYS A 65 3.06 -11.65 -4.73
C LYS A 65 1.67 -11.32 -4.18
N ASP A 66 1.50 -10.25 -3.39
CA ASP A 66 0.16 -9.78 -3.05
C ASP A 66 -0.57 -9.23 -4.29
N ILE A 67 -1.84 -9.62 -4.45
CA ILE A 67 -2.69 -9.17 -5.54
C ILE A 67 -3.51 -7.97 -5.07
N ILE A 68 -3.26 -6.80 -5.65
CA ILE A 68 -3.98 -5.57 -5.36
C ILE A 68 -5.04 -5.35 -6.43
N THR A 69 -6.29 -5.22 -6.02
CA THR A 69 -7.42 -4.97 -6.92
C THR A 69 -8.24 -3.78 -6.42
N ALA A 70 -8.74 -2.98 -7.36
CA ALA A 70 -9.74 -1.97 -7.05
C ALA A 70 -11.11 -2.63 -6.95
N ARG A 71 -11.88 -2.30 -5.91
CA ARG A 71 -13.26 -2.74 -5.80
C ARG A 71 -14.07 -2.14 -6.94
N ASN A 72 -14.84 -2.93 -7.67
CA ASN A 72 -15.72 -2.44 -8.72
C ASN A 72 -17.03 -1.90 -8.12
N ARG A 73 -17.07 -0.60 -7.81
CA ARG A 73 -18.30 0.15 -7.48
C ARG A 73 -18.37 1.39 -8.37
N PRO A 74 -19.57 1.88 -8.73
CA PRO A 74 -19.70 3.06 -9.58
C PRO A 74 -19.05 4.34 -8.99
N THR A 75 -18.75 4.35 -7.69
CA THR A 75 -18.01 5.45 -7.03
C THR A 75 -16.50 5.25 -7.00
N SER A 76 -15.98 4.04 -7.25
CA SER A 76 -14.53 3.79 -7.28
C SER A 76 -13.91 4.06 -8.65
N CYS A 77 -14.70 4.01 -9.73
CA CYS A 77 -14.24 4.37 -11.07
C CYS A 77 -14.11 5.88 -11.31
N ASN A 78 -14.64 6.73 -10.42
CA ASN A 78 -14.55 8.19 -10.53
C ASN A 78 -13.37 8.80 -9.75
N ALA A 79 -12.58 7.96 -9.08
CA ALA A 79 -11.41 8.36 -8.28
C ALA A 79 -10.08 7.86 -8.89
N LEU A 80 -10.13 7.26 -10.09
CA LEU A 80 -8.99 6.77 -10.86
C LEU A 80 -8.77 7.68 -12.07
#